data_AF-A0A1Z4LTH5-F1
#
_entry.id   AF-A0A1Z4LTH5-F1
#
_cell.length_a   1.000
_cell.length_b   1.000
_cell.length_c   1.000
_cell.angle_alpha   90.00
_cell.angle_beta   90.00
_cell.angle_gamma   90.00
#
_symmetry.space_group_name_H-M   'P 1'
#
loop_
_entity.id
_entity.type
_entity.pdbx_description
1 polymer ?
#
loop_
_entity_poly.entity_id
_entity_poly.type
_entity_poly.pdbx_seq_one_letter_code
_entity_poly.pdbx_strand_id
1 'polypeptide(L)' 'MKKFGFSGMEPQINIAEELVSMGIPKQDIVIGFHSPHKRQFTDFAMG' A
#
# COMPACT_ATOMS: atom_id res chain seq x y z
N MET A 1 9.92 2.50 20.35
CA MET A 1 10.49 1.47 19.48
C MET A 1 9.75 1.48 18.15
N LYS A 2 10.36 1.93 17.05
CA LYS A 2 9.76 1.78 15.72
C LYS A 2 10.08 0.36 15.22
N LYS A 3 9.06 -0.49 15.14
CA LYS A 3 9.16 -1.79 14.47
C LYS A 3 9.08 -1.53 12.96
N PHE A 4 10.14 -1.81 12.23
CA PHE A 4 10.09 -1.95 10.77
C PHE A 4 9.92 -3.44 10.47
N GLY A 5 8.72 -3.84 10.07
CA GLY A 5 8.45 -5.18 9.57
C GLY A 5 8.52 -5.18 8.05
N PHE A 6 9.44 -5.93 7.47
CA PHE A 6 9.43 -6.21 6.03
C PHE A 6 8.55 -7.44 5.80
N SER A 7 7.31 -7.23 5.40
CA SER A 7 6.44 -8.27 4.87
C SER A 7 5.99 -7.85 3.47
N GLY A 8 6.62 -8.40 2.44
CA GLY A 8 6.13 -8.30 1.07
C GLY A 8 7.25 -8.36 0.04
N MET A 9 7.27 -9.42 -0.77
CA MET A 9 8.16 -9.55 -1.93
C MET A 9 7.67 -8.74 -3.15
N GLU A 10 6.83 -7.73 -2.93
CA GLU A 10 6.20 -6.90 -3.96
C GLU A 10 6.63 -5.43 -3.79
N PRO A 11 7.49 -4.88 -4.65
CA PRO A 11 8.10 -3.54 -4.49
C PRO A 11 7.09 -2.41 -4.27
N GLN A 12 5.93 -2.49 -4.91
CA GLN A 12 4.88 -1.48 -4.82
C GLN A 12 4.14 -1.46 -3.48
N ILE A 13 4.03 -2.60 -2.79
CA ILE A 13 3.49 -2.65 -1.42
C ILE A 13 4.45 -1.93 -0.47
N ASN A 14 5.76 -2.04 -0.72
CA ASN A 14 6.78 -1.36 0.08
C ASN A 14 6.64 0.17 0.00
N ILE A 15 6.49 0.72 -1.22
CA ILE A 15 6.28 2.17 -1.42
C ILE A 15 4.98 2.62 -0.75
N ALA A 16 3.90 1.87 -0.91
CA ALA A 16 2.61 2.22 -0.32
C ALA A 16 2.66 2.23 1.22
N GLU A 17 3.35 1.26 1.84
CA GLU A 17 3.59 1.22 3.28
C GLU A 17 4.52 2.36 3.75
N GLU A 18 5.50 2.77 2.93
CA GLU A 18 6.33 3.94 3.22
C GLU A 18 5.49 5.22 3.29
N LEU A 19 4.58 5.44 2.32
CA LEU A 19 3.66 6.57 2.33
C LEU A 19 2.75 6.57 3.57
N VAL A 20 2.28 5.40 3.99
CA VAL A 20 1.53 5.23 5.25
C VAL A 20 2.39 5.63 6.45
N SER A 21 3.67 5.23 6.47
CA SER A 21 4.60 5.61 7.54
C SER A 21 4.89 7.11 7.62
N MET A 22 4.72 7.84 6.50
CA MET A 22 4.79 9.30 6.42
C MET A 22 3.47 9.98 6.84
N GLY A 23 2.43 9.21 7.17
CA GLY A 23 1.14 9.71 7.66
C GLY A 23 0.06 9.84 6.60
N ILE A 24 0.28 9.34 5.37
CA ILE A 24 -0.74 9.33 4.32
C ILE A 24 -1.74 8.20 4.61
N PRO A 25 -3.05 8.48 4.72
CA PRO A 25 -4.05 7.43 4.90
C PRO A 25 -4.04 6.42 3.74
N LYS A 26 -4.24 5.13 4.04
CA LYS A 26 -4.31 4.07 3.01
C LYS A 26 -5.38 4.35 1.93
N GLN A 27 -6.43 5.09 2.28
CA GLN A 27 -7.54 5.46 1.39
C GLN A 27 -7.19 6.59 0.41
N ASP A 28 -6.04 7.22 0.55
CA ASP A 28 -5.51 8.22 -0.39
C ASP A 28 -4.43 7.62 -1.33
N ILE A 29 -4.17 6.31 -1.21
CA ILE A 29 -3.11 5.60 -1.96
C ILE A 29 -3.77 4.55 -2.86
N VAL A 30 -3.52 4.61 -4.17
CA VAL A 30 -4.03 3.62 -5.14
C VAL A 30 -2.88 2.78 -5.67
N ILE A 31 -3.01 1.44 -5.61
CA ILE A 31 -2.04 0.52 -6.23
C ILE A 31 -2.31 0.42 -7.73
N GLY A 32 -1.69 1.31 -8.51
CA GLY A 32 -1.95 1.49 -9.94
C GLY A 32 -1.56 0.32 -10.84
N PHE A 33 -0.62 -0.53 -10.41
CA PHE A 33 -0.16 -1.70 -11.17
C PHE A 33 -1.13 -2.89 -11.13
N HIS A 34 -2.10 -2.89 -10.21
CA HIS A 34 -3.17 -3.87 -10.19
C HIS A 34 -4.32 -3.44 -11.12
N SER A 35 -4.86 -4.40 -11.89
CA SER A 35 -6.13 -4.21 -12.59
C SER A 35 -7.20 -3.71 -11.60
N PRO A 36 -8.16 -2.86 -12.02
CA PRO A 36 -9.16 -2.29 -11.11
C PRO A 36 -9.86 -3.33 -10.22
N HIS A 37 -10.22 -4.48 -10.79
CA HIS A 37 -10.86 -5.59 -10.06
C HIS A 37 -10.00 -6.24 -8.99
N LYS A 38 -8.67 -6.08 -9.03
CA LYS A 38 -7.77 -6.64 -8.01
C LYS A 38 -7.59 -5.71 -6.81
N ARG A 39 -7.91 -4.42 -6.94
CA ARG A 39 -7.69 -3.42 -5.88
C ARG A 39 -8.60 -3.66 -4.67
N GLN A 40 -9.79 -4.24 -4.89
CA GLN A 40 -10.71 -4.65 -3.82
C GLN A 40 -10.11 -5.69 -2.85
N PHE A 41 -9.03 -6.37 -3.25
CA PHE A 41 -8.32 -7.35 -2.42
C PHE A 41 -7.09 -6.76 -1.73
N THR A 42 -6.98 -5.44 -1.68
CA THR A 42 -5.91 -4.71 -1.00
C THR A 42 -6.51 -3.81 0.08
N ASP A 43 -5.70 -3.43 1.07
CA ASP A 43 -6.12 -2.47 2.11
C ASP A 43 -6.08 -1.00 1.63
N PHE A 44 -5.74 -0.77 0.37
CA PHE A 44 -5.54 0.54 -0.26
C PHE A 44 -6.77 0.96 -1.07
N ALA A 45 -6.78 2.19 -1.56
CA ALA A 45 -7.90 2.73 -2.33
C ALA A 45 -8.11 1.99 -3.66
N MET A 46 -9.38 1.89 -4.07
CA MET A 46 -9.77 1.26 -5.34
C MET A 46 -9.61 2.21 -6.54
N GLY A 47 -9.66 3.53 -6.31
CA GLY A 47 -9.59 4.58 -7.33
C GLY A 47 -10.29 5.84 -6.88
#